data_AF-A0A916Y7R8-F1
#
_entry.id   AF-A0A916Y7R8-F1
#
_cell.length_a   1.000
_cell.length_b   1.000
_cell.length_c   1.000
_cell.angle_alpha   90.00
_cell.angle_beta   90.00
_cell.angle_gamma   90.00
#
_symmetry.space_group_name_H-M   'P 1'
#
loop_
_entity.id
_entity.type
_entity.pdbx_description
1 polymer ?
#
loop_
_entity_poly.entity_id
_entity_poly.type
_entity_poly.pdbx_seq_one_letter_code
_entity_poly.pdbx_strand_id
1 'polypeptide(L)'
;MPVLDSLIVPITRIIDKVIPDKEARERAKLELLKLEGTHEMQMVEARLSAIVAEANSADPWTSRARPGFLYVMYAMILFAIPMGLVAAFDPTAALAIADGMTRYLNGLPEPLYALFGTGYLGYTVARQWGKAKGIDR
;
A
#
# COMPACT_ATOMS: atom_id res chain seq x y z
N MET A 1 16.48 4.56 7.05
CA MET A 1 17.13 3.42 6.38
C MET A 1 18.63 3.65 6.19
N PRO A 2 19.17 4.72 5.56
CA PRO A 2 20.63 4.84 5.44
C PRO A 2 21.32 5.41 6.69
N VAL A 3 20.61 6.24 7.46
CA VAL A 3 21.22 7.06 8.51
C VAL A 3 21.58 6.23 9.76
N LEU A 4 20.71 5.33 10.21
CA LEU A 4 20.97 4.50 11.40
C LEU A 4 22.11 3.51 11.13
N ASP A 5 22.04 2.76 10.02
CA ASP A 5 23.11 1.86 9.58
C ASP A 5 24.46 2.60 9.42
N SER A 6 24.43 3.83 8.90
CA SER A 6 25.64 4.66 8.76
C SER A 6 26.23 5.13 10.09
N LEU A 7 25.43 5.17 11.16
CA LEU A 7 25.86 5.60 12.50
C LEU A 7 26.38 4.43 13.34
N ILE A 8 26.03 3.19 13.00
CA ILE A 8 26.51 1.99 13.69
C ILE A 8 28.03 1.85 13.58
N VAL A 9 28.61 2.12 12.41
CA VAL A 9 30.06 2.05 12.21
C VAL A 9 30.83 3.07 13.08
N PRO A 10 30.45 4.37 13.12
CA PRO A 10 30.98 5.33 14.09
C PRO A 10 30.78 4.93 15.55
N ILE A 11 29.59 4.47 15.94
CA ILE A 11 29.28 4.11 17.33
C ILE A 11 30.10 2.89 17.77
N THR A 12 30.27 1.91 16.90
CA THR A 12 31.11 0.72 17.15
C THR A 12 32.58 1.13 17.36
N ARG A 13 33.10 2.10 16.58
CA ARG A 13 34.44 2.66 16.79
C ARG A 13 34.58 3.44 18.10
N ILE A 14 33.52 4.10 18.55
CA ILE A 14 33.50 4.78 19.86
C ILE A 14 33.53 3.73 20.97
N ILE A 15 32.73 2.67 20.87
CA ILE A 15 32.74 1.53 21.81
C ILE A 15 34.14 0.91 21.87
N ASP A 16 34.80 0.74 20.73
CA ASP A 16 36.18 0.22 20.65
C ASP A 16 37.23 1.12 21.33
N LYS A 17 36.98 2.44 21.41
CA LYS A 17 37.91 3.43 21.96
C LYS A 17 37.64 3.74 23.44
N VAL A 18 36.40 3.57 23.88
CA VAL A 18 35.94 3.90 25.25
C VAL A 18 35.99 2.69 26.18
N ILE A 19 35.78 1.47 25.66
CA ILE A 19 35.78 0.24 26.46
C ILE A 19 37.09 -0.55 26.25
N PRO A 20 38.06 -0.48 27.18
CA PRO A 20 39.33 -1.18 27.06
C PRO A 20 39.22 -2.69 27.32
N ASP A 21 38.23 -3.14 28.09
CA ASP A 21 37.99 -4.57 28.33
C ASP A 21 37.31 -5.25 27.12
N LYS A 22 37.86 -6.39 26.71
CA LYS A 22 37.43 -7.10 25.50
C LYS A 22 36.04 -7.71 25.68
N GLU A 23 35.72 -8.24 26.86
CA GLU A 23 34.40 -8.83 27.10
C GLU A 23 33.30 -7.78 27.21
N ALA A 24 33.54 -6.68 27.93
CA ALA A 24 32.58 -5.59 28.05
C ALA A 24 32.26 -4.93 26.69
N ARG A 25 33.25 -4.85 25.80
CA ARG A 25 33.10 -4.32 24.44
C ARG A 25 32.22 -5.20 23.56
N GLU A 26 32.45 -6.50 23.55
CA GLU A 26 31.64 -7.43 22.76
C GLU A 26 30.19 -7.49 23.30
N ARG A 27 30.00 -7.41 24.62
CA ARG A 27 28.67 -7.29 25.23
C ARG A 27 27.93 -6.02 24.79
N ALA A 28 28.61 -4.87 24.77
CA ALA A 28 28.02 -3.60 24.32
C ALA A 28 27.64 -3.61 22.83
N LYS A 29 28.46 -4.23 21.96
CA LYS A 29 28.12 -4.42 20.53
C LYS A 29 26.91 -5.33 20.35
N LEU A 30 26.82 -6.38 21.16
CA LEU A 30 25.71 -7.34 21.12
C LEU A 30 24.40 -6.73 21.65
N GLU A 31 24.46 -5.86 22.66
CA GLU A 31 23.33 -5.03 23.08
C GLU A 31 22.90 -4.03 22.01
N LEU A 32 23.85 -3.38 21.31
CA LEU A 32 23.55 -2.46 20.21
C LEU A 32 22.78 -3.16 19.08
N LEU A 33 23.23 -4.34 18.65
CA LEU A 33 22.57 -5.18 17.65
C LEU A 33 21.16 -5.63 18.10
N LYS A 34 20.98 -5.96 19.37
CA LYS A 34 19.66 -6.32 19.93
C LYS A 34 18.70 -5.14 19.96
N LEU A 35 19.19 -3.95 20.31
CA LEU A 35 18.39 -2.72 20.32
C LEU A 35 17.98 -2.32 18.90
N GLU A 36 18.87 -2.47 17.93
CA GLU A 36 18.57 -2.28 16.51
C GLU A 36 17.47 -3.23 16.03
N GLY A 37 17.62 -4.54 16.27
CA GLY A 37 16.61 -5.52 15.89
C GLY A 37 15.24 -5.28 16.55
N THR A 38 15.23 -4.80 17.80
CA THR A 38 14.00 -4.43 18.51
C THR A 38 13.34 -3.19 17.90
N HIS A 39 14.14 -2.19 17.54
CA HIS A 39 13.66 -0.95 16.92
C HIS A 39 13.13 -1.19 15.50
N GLU A 40 13.80 -2.03 14.70
CA GLU A 40 13.31 -2.46 13.39
C GLU A 40 11.97 -3.20 13.52
N MET A 41 11.85 -4.10 14.50
CA MET A 41 10.62 -4.83 14.78
C MET A 41 9.48 -3.88 15.16
N GLN A 42 9.72 -2.92 16.05
CA GLN A 42 8.73 -1.90 16.45
C GLN A 42 8.30 -1.02 15.28
N MET A 43 9.22 -0.68 14.38
CA MET A 43 8.89 0.07 13.16
C MET A 43 8.04 -0.74 12.18
N VAL A 44 8.32 -2.04 12.03
CA VAL A 44 7.51 -2.94 11.21
C VAL A 44 6.12 -3.09 11.83
N GLU A 45 6.04 -3.27 13.14
CA GLU A 45 4.78 -3.35 13.89
C GLU A 45 3.96 -2.07 13.75
N ALA A 46 4.57 -0.89 13.87
CA ALA A 46 3.89 0.39 13.68
C ALA A 46 3.37 0.59 12.24
N ARG A 47 4.06 0.05 11.23
CA ARG A 47 3.56 0.08 9.83
C ARG A 47 2.40 -0.89 9.62
N LEU A 48 2.45 -2.04 10.28
CA LEU A 48 1.41 -3.06 10.20
C LEU A 48 0.20 -2.72 11.08
N SER A 49 0.38 -1.97 12.16
CA SER A 49 -0.69 -1.65 13.12
C SER A 49 -1.84 -0.91 12.46
N ALA A 50 -1.57 0.05 11.58
CA ALA A 50 -2.60 0.73 10.80
C ALA A 50 -3.34 -0.22 9.84
N ILE A 51 -2.65 -1.24 9.30
CA ILE A 51 -3.25 -2.26 8.43
C ILE A 51 -4.15 -3.20 9.23
N VAL A 52 -3.67 -3.65 10.39
CA VAL A 52 -4.38 -4.56 11.28
C VAL A 52 -5.57 -3.86 11.94
N ALA A 53 -5.42 -2.59 12.32
CA ALA A 53 -6.51 -1.77 12.87
C ALA A 53 -7.63 -1.52 11.83
N GLU A 54 -7.27 -1.22 10.58
CA GLU A 54 -8.24 -1.08 9.49
C GLU A 54 -8.93 -2.42 9.18
N ALA A 55 -8.18 -3.53 9.13
CA ALA A 55 -8.71 -4.86 8.89
C ALA A 55 -9.62 -5.37 10.02
N ASN A 56 -9.34 -5.00 11.28
CA ASN A 56 -10.16 -5.33 12.46
C ASN A 56 -11.30 -4.33 12.70
N SER A 57 -11.48 -3.32 11.84
CA SER A 57 -12.61 -2.41 11.95
C SER A 57 -13.93 -3.17 11.80
N ALA A 58 -14.85 -2.95 12.73
CA ALA A 58 -16.18 -3.56 12.71
C ALA A 58 -17.03 -3.08 11.52
N ASP A 59 -16.67 -1.95 10.91
CA ASP A 59 -17.32 -1.43 9.71
C ASP A 59 -16.83 -2.15 8.43
N PRO A 60 -17.72 -2.82 7.67
CA PRO A 60 -17.37 -3.55 6.45
C PRO A 60 -16.77 -2.66 5.34
N TRP A 61 -17.09 -1.36 5.33
CA TRP A 61 -16.59 -0.43 4.32
C TRP A 61 -15.14 -0.05 4.60
N THR A 62 -14.81 0.25 5.86
CA THR A 62 -13.44 0.55 6.30
C THR A 62 -12.52 -0.67 6.17
N SER A 63 -12.95 -1.85 6.59
CA SER A 63 -12.15 -3.08 6.52
C SER A 63 -11.87 -3.56 5.08
N ARG A 64 -12.70 -3.16 4.11
CA ARG A 64 -12.61 -3.59 2.70
C ARG A 64 -12.23 -2.47 1.74
N ALA A 65 -11.82 -1.31 2.26
CA ALA A 65 -11.44 -0.15 1.44
C ALA A 65 -10.26 -0.47 0.50
N ARG A 66 -9.24 -1.20 0.99
CA ARG A 66 -8.07 -1.59 0.19
C ARG A 66 -8.37 -2.60 -0.93
N PRO A 67 -9.11 -3.70 -0.70
CA PRO A 67 -9.50 -4.62 -1.77
C PRO A 67 -10.62 -4.09 -2.68
N GLY A 68 -11.21 -2.92 -2.40
CA GLY A 68 -12.37 -2.40 -3.14
C GLY A 68 -12.14 -2.28 -4.66
N PHE A 69 -10.97 -1.81 -5.10
CA PHE A 69 -10.63 -1.75 -6.52
C PHE A 69 -10.63 -3.14 -7.18
N LEU A 70 -10.05 -4.15 -6.50
CA LEU A 70 -10.04 -5.53 -7.01
C LEU A 70 -11.46 -6.09 -7.15
N TYR A 71 -12.37 -5.75 -6.23
CA TYR A 71 -13.76 -6.17 -6.34
C TYR A 71 -14.47 -5.55 -7.55
N VAL A 72 -14.18 -4.30 -7.90
CA VAL A 72 -14.70 -3.68 -9.12
C VAL A 72 -14.17 -4.40 -10.36
N MET A 73 -12.87 -4.70 -10.40
CA MET A 73 -12.27 -5.45 -11.51
C MET A 73 -12.89 -6.85 -11.65
N TYR A 74 -13.10 -7.55 -10.52
CA TYR A 74 -13.77 -8.84 -10.53
C TYR A 74 -15.22 -8.74 -10.99
N ALA A 75 -15.96 -7.71 -10.57
CA ALA A 75 -17.31 -7.49 -11.06
C ALA A 75 -17.33 -7.29 -12.59
N MET A 76 -16.43 -6.48 -13.14
CA MET A 76 -16.30 -6.26 -14.59
C MET A 76 -15.99 -7.56 -15.35
N ILE A 77 -15.07 -8.37 -14.85
CA ILE A 77 -14.69 -9.65 -15.48
C ILE A 77 -15.82 -10.66 -15.37
N LEU A 78 -16.41 -10.83 -14.17
CA LEU A 78 -17.48 -11.80 -13.93
C LEU A 78 -18.76 -11.43 -14.67
N PHE A 79 -18.97 -10.16 -15.02
CA PHE A 79 -20.09 -9.74 -15.87
C PHE A 79 -20.03 -10.34 -17.29
N ALA A 80 -18.87 -10.84 -17.73
CA ALA A 80 -18.77 -11.60 -18.97
C ALA A 80 -19.53 -12.93 -18.95
N ILE A 81 -19.73 -13.53 -17.77
CA ILE A 81 -20.47 -14.80 -17.62
C ILE A 81 -21.95 -14.64 -17.99
N PRO A 82 -22.73 -13.75 -17.35
CA PRO A 82 -24.13 -13.55 -17.73
C PRO A 82 -24.26 -13.03 -19.17
N MET A 83 -23.35 -12.16 -19.64
CA MET A 83 -23.36 -11.72 -21.04
C MET A 83 -23.07 -12.85 -22.02
N GLY A 84 -22.18 -13.79 -21.68
CA GLY A 84 -21.93 -15.00 -22.46
C GLY A 84 -23.14 -15.92 -22.53
N LEU A 85 -23.90 -16.04 -21.43
CA LEU A 85 -25.18 -16.76 -21.44
C LEU A 85 -26.20 -16.08 -22.35
N VAL A 86 -26.38 -14.75 -22.23
CA VAL A 86 -27.28 -14.00 -23.12
C VAL A 86 -26.87 -14.20 -24.59
N ALA A 87 -25.57 -14.10 -24.90
CA ALA A 87 -25.07 -14.31 -26.25
C ALA A 87 -25.33 -15.72 -26.80
N ALA A 88 -25.35 -16.74 -25.94
CA ALA A 88 -25.65 -18.12 -26.34
C ALA A 88 -27.12 -18.33 -26.72
N PHE A 89 -28.06 -17.60 -26.09
CA PHE A 89 -29.50 -17.72 -26.34
C PHE A 89 -30.03 -16.68 -27.34
N ASP A 90 -29.54 -15.44 -27.28
CA ASP A 90 -29.91 -14.34 -28.17
C ASP A 90 -28.66 -13.48 -28.49
N PRO A 91 -27.93 -13.82 -29.57
CA PRO A 91 -26.77 -13.06 -30.00
C PRO A 91 -27.10 -11.60 -30.38
N THR A 92 -28.31 -11.33 -30.86
CA THR A 92 -28.70 -9.99 -31.33
C THR A 92 -28.90 -9.07 -30.13
N ALA A 93 -29.59 -9.55 -29.10
CA ALA A 93 -29.74 -8.82 -27.84
C ALA A 93 -28.38 -8.59 -27.16
N ALA A 94 -27.50 -9.59 -27.15
CA ALA A 94 -26.16 -9.44 -26.59
C ALA A 94 -25.33 -8.33 -27.29
N LEU A 95 -25.38 -8.27 -28.62
CA LEU A 95 -24.74 -7.21 -29.40
C LEU A 95 -25.34 -5.83 -29.10
N ALA A 96 -26.67 -5.73 -29.02
CA ALA A 96 -27.36 -4.47 -28.71
C ALA A 96 -26.99 -3.96 -27.30
N ILE A 97 -26.89 -4.85 -26.31
CA ILE A 97 -26.45 -4.51 -24.95
C ILE A 97 -25.00 -4.02 -24.97
N ALA A 98 -24.10 -4.75 -25.64
CA ALA A 98 -22.69 -4.38 -25.72
C ALA A 98 -22.50 -3.01 -26.39
N ASP A 99 -23.15 -2.77 -27.54
CA ASP A 99 -23.08 -1.49 -28.24
C ASP A 99 -23.66 -0.35 -27.40
N GLY A 100 -24.80 -0.58 -26.73
CA GLY A 100 -25.38 0.39 -25.80
C GLY A 100 -24.44 0.76 -24.66
N MET A 101 -23.80 -0.23 -24.02
CA MET A 101 -22.81 0.00 -22.97
C MET A 101 -21.57 0.75 -23.49
N THR A 102 -21.03 0.35 -24.64
CA THR A 102 -19.87 1.03 -25.26
C THR A 102 -20.19 2.47 -25.59
N ARG A 103 -21.35 2.75 -26.19
CA ARG A 103 -21.79 4.12 -26.50
C ARG A 103 -21.99 4.96 -25.25
N TYR A 104 -22.59 4.39 -24.19
CA TYR A 104 -22.76 5.09 -22.92
C TYR A 104 -21.40 5.48 -22.31
N LEU A 105 -20.46 4.53 -22.23
CA LEU A 105 -19.13 4.78 -21.66
C LEU A 105 -18.32 5.77 -22.51
N ASN A 106 -18.33 5.63 -23.83
CA ASN A 106 -17.65 6.56 -24.73
C ASN A 106 -18.33 7.94 -24.79
N GLY A 107 -19.60 8.03 -24.40
CA GLY A 107 -20.34 9.28 -24.29
C GLY A 107 -19.98 10.11 -23.05
N LEU A 108 -19.26 9.52 -22.08
CA LEU A 108 -18.77 10.25 -20.92
C LEU A 108 -17.60 11.17 -21.33
N PRO A 109 -17.64 12.47 -20.99
CA PRO A 109 -16.58 13.40 -21.34
C PRO A 109 -15.20 12.96 -20.82
N GLU A 110 -14.19 13.01 -21.68
CA GLU A 110 -12.78 12.75 -21.30
C GLU A 110 -12.33 13.53 -20.06
N PRO A 111 -12.73 14.81 -19.83
CA PRO A 111 -12.39 15.54 -18.61
C PRO A 111 -12.82 14.84 -17.31
N LEU A 112 -13.89 14.03 -17.30
CA LEU A 112 -14.28 13.26 -16.12
C LEU A 112 -13.29 12.13 -15.83
N TYR A 113 -12.84 11.43 -16.87
CA TYR A 113 -11.81 10.40 -16.75
C TYR A 113 -10.46 11.00 -16.33
N ALA A 114 -10.10 12.15 -16.91
CA ALA A 114 -8.91 12.90 -16.51
C ALA A 114 -9.00 13.38 -15.06
N LEU A 115 -10.14 13.88 -14.61
CA LEU A 115 -10.36 14.28 -13.21
C LEU A 115 -10.23 13.10 -12.26
N PHE A 116 -10.82 11.95 -12.61
CA PHE A 116 -10.70 10.72 -11.81
C PHE A 116 -9.24 10.24 -11.72
N GLY A 117 -8.54 10.17 -12.86
CA GLY A 117 -7.14 9.76 -12.92
C GLY A 117 -6.21 10.72 -12.18
N THR A 118 -6.39 12.04 -12.36
CA THR A 118 -5.61 13.06 -11.65
C THR A 118 -5.91 13.08 -10.16
N GLY A 119 -7.14 12.83 -9.71
CA GLY A 119 -7.47 12.67 -8.29
C GLY A 119 -6.78 11.46 -7.67
N TYR A 120 -6.77 10.31 -8.36
CA TYR A 120 -6.12 9.09 -7.89
C TYR A 120 -4.59 9.24 -7.81
N LEU A 121 -3.97 9.81 -8.85
CA LEU A 121 -2.53 10.10 -8.88
C LEU A 121 -2.17 11.21 -7.89
N GLY A 122 -2.98 12.26 -7.79
CA GLY A 122 -2.81 13.37 -6.86
C GLY A 122 -2.81 12.90 -5.41
N TYR A 123 -3.70 11.97 -5.03
CA TYR A 123 -3.70 11.38 -3.69
C TYR A 123 -2.42 10.59 -3.39
N THR A 124 -1.93 9.80 -4.34
CA THR A 124 -0.68 9.04 -4.14
C THR A 124 0.51 9.98 -3.99
N VAL A 125 0.60 11.04 -4.82
CA VAL A 125 1.65 12.06 -4.72
C VAL A 125 1.55 12.83 -3.40
N ALA A 126 0.37 13.29 -2.99
CA ALA A 126 0.15 14.01 -1.73
C ALA A 126 0.57 13.16 -0.52
N ARG A 127 0.22 11.87 -0.52
CA ARG A 127 0.59 10.94 0.56
C ARG A 127 2.09 10.63 0.59
N GLN A 128 2.75 10.53 -0.56
CA GLN A 128 4.21 10.37 -0.61
C GLN A 128 4.93 11.65 -0.17
N TRP A 129 4.40 12.81 -0.55
CA TRP A 129 4.93 14.11 -0.12
C TRP A 129 4.80 14.32 1.39
N GLY A 130 3.65 13.95 1.98
CA GLY A 130 3.45 13.98 3.44
C GLY A 130 4.47 13.13 4.21
N LYS A 131 4.75 11.92 3.70
CA LYS A 131 5.81 11.04 4.23
C LYS A 131 7.22 11.63 4.07
N ALA A 132 7.53 12.18 2.91
CA ALA A 132 8.84 12.76 2.63
C ALA A 132 9.13 14.01 3.49
N LYS A 133 8.09 14.78 3.84
CA LYS A 133 8.21 15.95 4.74
C LYS A 133 8.06 15.62 6.23
N GLY A 134 7.78 14.37 6.60
CA GLY A 134 7.60 13.95 8.00
C GLY A 134 6.37 14.56 8.69
N ILE A 135 5.38 15.00 7.91
CA ILE A 135 4.14 15.62 8.41
C ILE A 135 3.10 14.54 8.73
N ASP A 136 3.14 13.41 8.01
CA ASP A 136 2.43 12.18 8.37
C ASP A 136 3.33 11.33 9.28
N ARG A 137 2.97 11.20 10.56
CA ARG A 137 3.50 10.16 11.46
C ARG A 137 2.52 9.01 11.54
#